data_AF-A0A554LXM5-F1
#
_entry.id   AF-A0A554LXM5-F1
#
_cell.length_a   1.000
_cell.length_b   1.000
_cell.length_c   1.000
_cell.angle_alpha   90.00
_cell.angle_beta   90.00
_cell.angle_gamma   90.00
#
_symmetry.space_group_name_H-M   'P 1'
#
loop_
_entity.id
_entity.type
_entity.pdbx_description
1 polymer ?
#
loop_
_entity_poly.entity_id
_entity_poly.type
_entity_poly.pdbx_seq_one_letter_code
_entity_poly.pdbx_strand_id
1 'polypeptide(L)'
;MIRHSAEETEEFSVSFYISLCSSVYVPYNATPMKRLLTPLVLLSVILVLPACKRATDGDSNTSASSAAVSSEEIRETRNVTYRGTVETLGASIYMQGTHALALGDGRMLILESTDVNLDIYLGHEVEAFGALRPTVEAGGIIMRVERVTDLTPESSASSELSSSSLHSSSLSAVTVQSSAAVLASSRVATVSVASAQPVASVASSSAVPSSKKSSVIAVSSAAVSNSAELEARIITMSKQNISDSNWTQQYCTDHVGFCVPIHKNWWFVSFGNTTQTLWHVEASSESFEGMGSGPISIDLVGGELSGYSDKEISMQGGKVIGYRSWTQGRHFRISADTRLEGAVRYMTEHLRATE
;
A
#
# COMPACT_ATOMS: atom_id res chain seq x y z
N MET A 1 31.22 -71.15 19.24
CA MET A 1 29.93 -71.05 19.94
C MET A 1 29.04 -70.16 19.08
N ILE A 2 27.92 -70.72 18.66
CA ILE A 2 27.01 -70.26 17.60
C ILE A 2 26.28 -68.98 18.02
N ARG A 3 26.12 -68.00 17.11
CA ARG A 3 24.92 -67.16 17.06
C ARG A 3 24.74 -66.48 15.70
N HIS A 4 23.61 -66.82 15.09
CA HIS A 4 22.95 -66.21 13.95
C HIS A 4 22.46 -64.78 14.26
N SER A 5 22.45 -63.92 13.25
CA SER A 5 21.46 -62.85 12.98
C SER A 5 21.66 -62.44 11.52
N ALA A 6 20.85 -62.95 10.59
CA ALA A 6 19.55 -62.38 10.17
C ALA A 6 19.76 -61.02 9.46
N GLU A 7 19.94 -61.14 8.15
CA GLU A 7 20.06 -60.09 7.15
C GLU A 7 18.63 -59.73 6.72
N GLU A 8 18.18 -58.52 7.08
CA GLU A 8 16.87 -57.99 6.73
C GLU A 8 17.09 -56.95 5.62
N THR A 9 16.87 -57.38 4.38
CA THR A 9 16.86 -56.54 3.18
C THR A 9 15.50 -55.86 3.06
N GLU A 10 15.41 -54.59 3.43
CA GLU A 10 14.29 -53.73 3.01
C GLU A 10 14.51 -53.24 1.58
N GLU A 11 13.72 -53.77 0.64
CA GLU A 11 13.47 -53.20 -0.68
C GLU A 11 12.74 -51.86 -0.52
N PHE A 12 13.45 -50.75 -0.72
CA PHE A 12 12.81 -49.46 -0.95
C PHE A 12 12.33 -49.38 -2.41
N SER A 13 11.08 -49.80 -2.63
CA SER A 13 10.36 -49.59 -3.88
C SER A 13 10.01 -48.11 -4.04
N VAL A 14 10.77 -47.39 -4.86
CA VAL A 14 10.43 -46.03 -5.29
C VAL A 14 9.36 -46.13 -6.39
N SER A 15 8.09 -46.12 -5.98
CA SER A 15 6.98 -45.92 -6.92
C SER A 15 6.93 -44.47 -7.36
N PHE A 16 7.48 -44.19 -8.55
CA PHE A 16 7.19 -42.98 -9.31
C PHE A 16 5.72 -43.01 -9.77
N TYR A 17 4.83 -42.33 -9.03
CA TYR A 17 3.55 -41.92 -9.58
C TYR A 17 3.76 -40.68 -10.46
N ILE A 18 3.95 -40.93 -11.76
CA ILE A 18 3.73 -39.93 -12.80
C ILE A 18 2.22 -39.68 -12.84
N SER A 19 1.76 -38.63 -12.16
CA SER A 19 0.39 -38.13 -12.32
C SER A 19 0.31 -37.35 -13.62
N LEU A 20 -0.04 -38.07 -14.69
CA LEU A 20 -0.55 -37.53 -15.93
C LEU A 20 -1.89 -36.84 -15.63
N CYS A 21 -1.88 -35.54 -15.37
CA CYS A 21 -3.12 -34.76 -15.50
C CYS A 21 -3.36 -34.50 -16.98
N SER A 22 -4.12 -35.41 -17.56
CA SER A 22 -4.73 -35.29 -18.87
C SER A 22 -5.45 -33.95 -19.00
N SER A 23 -5.10 -33.25 -20.07
CA SER A 23 -5.94 -32.25 -20.72
C SER A 23 -7.29 -32.90 -21.03
N VAL A 24 -8.34 -32.52 -20.28
CA VAL A 24 -9.73 -32.82 -20.64
C VAL A 24 -10.36 -31.51 -21.08
N TYR A 25 -10.24 -31.30 -22.39
CA TYR A 25 -11.08 -30.43 -23.18
C TYR A 25 -12.53 -30.94 -23.05
N VAL A 26 -13.42 -30.17 -22.42
CA VAL A 26 -14.87 -30.38 -22.57
C VAL A 26 -15.42 -29.24 -23.42
N PRO A 27 -15.87 -29.53 -24.65
CA PRO A 27 -16.58 -28.56 -25.47
C PRO A 27 -18.05 -28.52 -25.03
N TYR A 28 -18.63 -27.32 -24.93
CA TYR A 28 -20.07 -27.18 -25.07
C TYR A 28 -20.38 -26.14 -26.14
N ASN A 29 -20.58 -26.67 -27.34
CA ASN A 29 -21.28 -26.00 -28.42
C ASN A 29 -22.77 -25.88 -28.07
N ALA A 30 -23.28 -24.68 -28.32
CA ALA A 30 -24.60 -24.32 -28.85
C ALA A 30 -25.77 -25.32 -28.74
N THR A 31 -26.93 -24.81 -28.30
CA THR A 31 -28.10 -24.71 -29.19
C THR A 31 -29.16 -23.71 -28.67
N PRO A 32 -30.02 -23.18 -29.57
CA PRO A 32 -30.97 -22.11 -29.32
C PRO A 32 -32.38 -22.65 -29.01
N MET A 33 -33.21 -21.88 -28.30
CA MET A 33 -34.67 -22.07 -28.34
C MET A 33 -35.37 -20.80 -28.81
N LYS A 34 -35.81 -20.86 -30.08
CA LYS A 34 -36.80 -19.97 -30.69
C LYS A 34 -38.16 -20.66 -30.66
N ARG A 35 -39.17 -19.86 -30.28
CA ARG A 35 -40.57 -19.82 -30.74
C ARG A 35 -41.53 -20.98 -30.40
N LEU A 36 -42.68 -20.60 -29.83
CA LEU A 36 -44.08 -20.68 -30.35
C LEU A 36 -45.01 -20.46 -29.12
N LEU A 37 -46.18 -19.83 -29.10
CA LEU A 37 -47.03 -19.04 -30.00
C LEU A 37 -48.14 -18.42 -29.09
N THR A 38 -48.40 -17.13 -29.32
CA THR A 38 -49.58 -16.24 -29.09
C THR A 38 -51.00 -16.85 -28.99
N PRO A 39 -52.03 -16.14 -28.42
CA PRO A 39 -52.77 -15.01 -29.06
C PRO A 39 -52.97 -13.77 -28.16
N LEU A 40 -52.91 -12.51 -28.66
CA LEU A 40 -53.89 -11.77 -29.50
C LEU A 40 -55.09 -11.23 -28.69
N VAL A 41 -54.99 -9.97 -28.24
CA VAL A 41 -56.14 -9.04 -28.14
C VAL A 41 -55.68 -7.65 -28.56
N LEU A 42 -56.21 -7.20 -29.70
CA LEU A 42 -56.23 -5.83 -30.20
C LEU A 42 -56.93 -4.90 -29.21
N LEU A 43 -56.38 -3.70 -28.97
CA LEU A 43 -57.18 -2.48 -29.10
C LEU A 43 -56.28 -1.26 -29.41
N SER A 44 -56.69 -0.55 -30.45
CA SER A 44 -56.04 0.56 -31.16
C SER A 44 -56.77 1.88 -30.90
N VAL A 45 -56.06 2.97 -30.56
CA VAL A 45 -56.44 4.39 -30.78
C VAL A 45 -55.14 5.22 -30.65
N ILE A 46 -54.42 5.69 -31.68
CA ILE A 46 -54.63 6.80 -32.66
C ILE A 46 -54.97 8.17 -32.05
N LEU A 47 -53.98 9.07 -32.01
CA LEU A 47 -54.03 10.56 -32.07
C LEU A 47 -52.56 11.03 -32.15
N VAL A 48 -51.92 11.47 -33.24
CA VAL A 48 -52.19 12.39 -34.37
C VAL A 48 -52.16 13.89 -34.00
N LEU A 49 -50.95 14.47 -34.23
CA LEU A 49 -50.60 15.85 -34.68
C LEU A 49 -50.64 17.03 -33.66
N PRO A 50 -49.96 18.19 -33.93
CA PRO A 50 -49.17 18.61 -35.09
C PRO A 50 -47.79 19.27 -34.82
N ALA A 51 -47.09 19.52 -35.93
CA ALA A 51 -45.85 20.27 -36.09
C ALA A 51 -45.96 21.78 -35.80
N CYS A 52 -44.84 22.37 -35.37
CA CYS A 52 -44.51 23.77 -35.62
C CYS A 52 -43.05 23.90 -36.06
N LYS A 53 -42.86 24.17 -37.36
CA LYS A 53 -41.65 24.81 -37.91
C LYS A 53 -41.63 26.26 -37.46
N ARG A 54 -40.44 26.77 -37.08
CA ARG A 54 -40.11 28.17 -37.35
C ARG A 54 -38.63 28.27 -37.72
N ALA A 55 -38.42 28.65 -38.97
CA ALA A 55 -37.16 29.12 -39.49
C ALA A 55 -36.82 30.46 -38.84
N THR A 56 -35.56 30.65 -38.46
CA THR A 56 -34.97 31.98 -38.36
C THR A 56 -33.50 31.84 -38.76
N ASP A 57 -33.21 32.31 -39.97
CA ASP A 57 -31.88 32.67 -40.42
C ASP A 57 -31.26 33.64 -39.41
N GLY A 58 -30.04 33.33 -39.00
CA GLY A 58 -29.22 34.17 -38.13
C GLY A 58 -27.78 33.79 -38.34
N ASP A 59 -27.18 34.37 -39.37
CA ASP A 59 -25.73 34.46 -39.55
C ASP A 59 -25.10 34.88 -38.22
N SER A 60 -24.28 34.00 -37.66
CA SER A 60 -23.30 34.36 -36.64
C SER A 60 -22.14 33.40 -36.76
N ASN A 61 -21.07 33.94 -37.35
CA ASN A 61 -19.70 33.43 -37.33
C ASN A 61 -19.44 32.56 -36.10
N THR A 62 -19.61 31.24 -36.26
CA THR A 62 -19.10 30.29 -35.29
C THR A 62 -17.65 30.10 -35.66
N SER A 63 -16.83 31.05 -35.21
CA SER A 63 -15.39 30.84 -35.10
C SER A 63 -15.20 29.53 -34.37
N ALA A 64 -14.70 28.53 -35.08
CA ALA A 64 -14.17 27.31 -34.52
C ALA A 64 -13.04 27.72 -33.56
N SER A 65 -13.42 28.04 -32.32
CA SER A 65 -12.50 28.09 -31.20
C SER A 65 -12.24 26.64 -30.87
N SER A 66 -11.27 26.06 -31.58
CA SER A 66 -10.39 25.06 -31.01
C SER A 66 -9.93 25.61 -29.66
N ALA A 67 -10.68 25.30 -28.61
CA ALA A 67 -10.24 25.38 -27.25
C ALA A 67 -9.06 24.40 -27.17
N ALA A 68 -7.89 24.92 -27.53
CA ALA A 68 -6.64 24.33 -27.13
C ALA A 68 -6.80 24.10 -25.64
N VAL A 69 -6.83 22.82 -25.26
CA VAL A 69 -6.63 22.39 -23.88
C VAL A 69 -5.26 22.96 -23.53
N SER A 70 -5.29 24.17 -22.98
CA SER A 70 -4.14 24.81 -22.37
C SER A 70 -3.71 23.80 -21.34
N SER A 71 -2.60 23.11 -21.60
CA SER A 71 -1.85 22.38 -20.59
C SER A 71 -1.87 23.26 -19.35
N GLU A 72 -2.61 22.85 -18.31
CA GLU A 72 -2.63 23.58 -17.06
C GLU A 72 -1.18 23.72 -16.63
N GLU A 73 -0.68 24.94 -16.71
CA GLU A 73 0.65 25.29 -16.27
C GLU A 73 0.67 25.01 -14.77
N ILE A 74 1.23 23.85 -14.40
CA ILE A 74 1.35 23.39 -13.02
C ILE A 74 2.04 24.52 -12.26
N ARG A 75 1.30 25.19 -11.37
CA ARG A 75 1.78 26.40 -10.69
C ARG A 75 2.93 26.06 -9.76
N GLU A 76 4.15 26.40 -10.19
CA GLU A 76 5.33 26.29 -9.35
C GLU A 76 5.34 27.43 -8.30
N THR A 77 5.56 27.07 -7.04
CA THR A 77 5.78 28.07 -5.98
C THR A 77 7.29 28.28 -5.83
N ARG A 78 7.78 29.41 -6.32
CA ARG A 78 9.22 29.75 -6.33
C ARG A 78 9.68 30.34 -5.01
N ASN A 79 11.00 30.31 -4.79
CA ASN A 79 11.70 30.96 -3.68
C ASN A 79 11.24 30.45 -2.31
N VAL A 80 11.03 29.14 -2.19
CA VAL A 80 10.74 28.50 -0.91
C VAL A 80 12.02 28.03 -0.24
N THR A 81 11.97 27.82 1.06
CA THR A 81 13.10 27.30 1.84
C THR A 81 12.60 26.30 2.85
N TYR A 82 13.23 25.13 2.89
CA TYR A 82 12.94 24.07 3.85
C TYR A 82 14.21 23.63 4.55
N ARG A 83 14.05 23.21 5.81
CA ARG A 83 15.12 22.66 6.63
C ARG A 83 14.83 21.22 6.97
N GLY A 84 15.84 20.37 6.86
CA GLY A 84 15.73 18.96 7.17
C GLY A 84 17.02 18.21 6.88
N THR A 85 16.98 16.89 7.03
CA THR A 85 18.12 16.02 6.74
C THR A 85 17.98 15.46 5.33
N VAL A 86 19.05 15.52 4.54
CA VAL A 86 19.02 14.92 3.19
C VAL A 86 19.18 13.40 3.30
N GLU A 87 18.27 12.66 2.70
CA GLU A 87 18.28 11.21 2.64
C GLU A 87 18.26 10.73 1.18
N THR A 88 18.77 9.52 0.94
CA THR A 88 18.65 8.87 -0.37
C THR A 88 17.18 8.53 -0.63
N LEU A 89 16.65 8.94 -1.79
CA LEU A 89 15.30 8.56 -2.16
C LEU A 89 15.29 7.06 -2.50
N GLY A 90 14.43 6.30 -1.83
CA GLY A 90 14.15 4.91 -2.20
C GLY A 90 13.56 4.80 -3.61
N ALA A 91 13.26 3.58 -4.06
CA ALA A 91 12.61 3.37 -5.35
C ALA A 91 11.28 4.13 -5.44
N SER A 92 11.25 5.27 -6.15
CA SER A 92 10.02 6.00 -6.46
C SER A 92 9.45 5.47 -7.77
N ILE A 93 8.16 5.15 -7.79
CA ILE A 93 7.54 4.47 -8.94
C ILE A 93 7.49 5.34 -10.21
N TYR A 94 7.67 6.66 -10.08
CA TYR A 94 7.75 7.57 -11.22
C TYR A 94 9.15 8.15 -11.44
N MET A 95 10.16 7.67 -10.69
CA MET A 95 11.55 8.10 -10.81
C MET A 95 11.70 9.63 -10.73
N GLN A 96 10.81 10.30 -9.99
CA GLN A 96 10.85 11.74 -9.79
C GLN A 96 11.71 12.04 -8.57
N GLY A 97 12.70 12.93 -8.77
CA GLY A 97 13.69 13.25 -7.75
C GLY A 97 14.79 12.20 -7.61
N THR A 98 15.85 12.60 -6.93
CA THR A 98 17.01 11.72 -6.63
C THR A 98 17.19 11.54 -5.13
N HIS A 99 16.73 12.49 -4.33
CA HIS A 99 16.90 12.54 -2.89
C HIS A 99 15.59 12.90 -2.20
N ALA A 100 15.53 12.74 -0.88
CA ALA A 100 14.45 13.22 -0.03
C ALA A 100 15.02 14.18 1.03
N LEU A 101 14.22 15.14 1.45
CA LEU A 101 14.49 15.97 2.63
C LEU A 101 13.54 15.53 3.74
N ALA A 102 14.08 14.87 4.76
CA ALA A 102 13.36 14.49 5.96
C ALA A 102 13.17 15.73 6.86
N LEU A 103 11.93 16.18 6.99
CA LEU A 103 11.56 17.33 7.82
C LEU A 103 11.41 16.89 9.28
N GLY A 104 11.62 17.82 10.23
CA GLY A 104 11.54 17.52 11.67
C GLY A 104 10.14 17.10 12.17
N ASP A 105 9.10 17.23 11.35
CA ASP A 105 7.73 16.81 11.63
C ASP A 105 7.40 15.40 11.09
N GLY A 106 8.40 14.68 10.56
CA GLY A 106 8.24 13.34 9.99
C GLY A 106 7.68 13.33 8.56
N ARG A 107 7.45 14.49 7.95
CA ARG A 107 7.17 14.58 6.51
C ARG A 107 8.45 14.48 5.70
N MET A 108 8.32 14.04 4.45
CA MET A 108 9.42 14.00 3.49
C MET A 108 9.08 14.86 2.27
N LEU A 109 10.07 15.60 1.79
CA LEU A 109 9.96 16.40 0.56
C LEU A 109 10.90 15.82 -0.49
N ILE A 110 10.39 15.48 -1.68
CA ILE A 110 11.21 14.92 -2.75
C ILE A 110 12.10 16.04 -3.31
N LEU A 111 13.39 15.76 -3.50
CA LEU A 111 14.37 16.70 -4.03
C LEU A 111 14.80 16.29 -5.44
N GLU A 112 14.85 17.28 -6.34
CA GLU A 112 15.41 17.17 -7.69
C GLU A 112 16.38 18.32 -7.91
N SER A 113 17.55 18.06 -8.45
CA SER A 113 18.55 19.08 -8.74
C SER A 113 19.35 18.72 -9.98
N THR A 114 19.58 19.71 -10.85
CA THR A 114 20.47 19.61 -12.01
C THR A 114 21.83 20.26 -11.73
N ASP A 115 21.87 21.25 -10.84
CA ASP A 115 23.02 22.13 -10.66
C ASP A 115 23.77 21.86 -9.35
N VAL A 116 23.06 21.36 -8.33
CA VAL A 116 23.61 20.99 -7.02
C VAL A 116 23.75 19.48 -6.94
N ASN A 117 24.96 18.99 -6.65
CA ASN A 117 25.16 17.60 -6.28
C ASN A 117 24.59 17.37 -4.87
N LEU A 118 23.52 16.58 -4.77
CA LEU A 118 22.85 16.32 -3.48
C LEU A 118 23.55 15.20 -2.67
N ASP A 119 24.39 14.38 -3.31
CA ASP A 119 25.07 13.25 -2.65
C ASP A 119 26.04 13.71 -1.56
N ILE A 120 26.64 14.90 -1.72
CA ILE A 120 27.59 15.46 -0.73
C ILE A 120 26.90 15.90 0.58
N TYR A 121 25.57 15.98 0.58
CA TYR A 121 24.78 16.41 1.74
C TYR A 121 24.04 15.24 2.40
N LEU A 122 24.26 13.99 1.97
CA LEU A 122 23.57 12.83 2.53
C LEU A 122 23.85 12.70 4.04
N GLY A 123 22.77 12.65 4.83
CA GLY A 123 22.81 12.60 6.30
C GLY A 123 23.11 13.93 6.97
N HIS A 124 23.35 15.01 6.22
CA HIS A 124 23.59 16.34 6.76
C HIS A 124 22.26 17.07 6.97
N GLU A 125 22.20 17.88 8.02
CA GLU A 125 21.08 18.81 8.23
C GLU A 125 21.34 20.04 7.36
N VAL A 126 20.42 20.32 6.43
CA VAL A 126 20.59 21.40 5.45
C VAL A 126 19.38 22.31 5.37
N GLU A 127 19.62 23.53 4.90
CA GLU A 127 18.60 24.45 4.42
C GLU A 127 18.60 24.44 2.88
N ALA A 128 17.56 23.84 2.29
CA ALA A 128 17.40 23.73 0.86
C ALA A 128 16.44 24.82 0.33
N PHE A 129 16.89 25.54 -0.70
CA PHE A 129 16.19 26.65 -1.35
C PHE A 129 15.88 26.31 -2.81
N GLY A 130 14.67 26.65 -3.26
CA GLY A 130 14.28 26.43 -4.66
C GLY A 130 12.80 26.66 -4.95
N ALA A 131 12.23 25.83 -5.84
CA ALA A 131 10.84 25.91 -6.28
C ALA A 131 10.09 24.61 -6.02
N LEU A 132 8.86 24.69 -5.52
CA LEU A 132 7.97 23.55 -5.34
C LEU A 132 7.06 23.37 -6.53
N ARG A 133 6.81 22.11 -6.89
CA ARG A 133 5.71 21.72 -7.76
C ARG A 133 5.01 20.48 -7.20
N PRO A 134 3.69 20.34 -7.37
CA PRO A 134 3.00 19.08 -7.14
C PRO A 134 3.62 17.97 -7.99
N THR A 135 3.75 16.78 -7.44
CA THR A 135 4.08 15.59 -8.23
C THR A 135 2.82 15.07 -8.91
N VAL A 136 3.03 14.15 -9.86
CA VAL A 136 1.92 13.41 -10.49
C VAL A 136 1.30 12.37 -9.55
N GLU A 137 1.89 12.14 -8.38
CA GLU A 137 1.43 11.20 -7.37
C GLU A 137 0.73 11.89 -6.20
N ALA A 138 -0.49 11.44 -5.88
CA ALA A 138 -1.07 11.44 -4.53
C ALA A 138 -0.91 12.73 -3.67
N GLY A 139 -0.78 13.90 -4.29
CA GLY A 139 -0.54 15.15 -3.56
C GLY A 139 0.86 15.30 -2.94
N GLY A 140 1.84 14.53 -3.42
CA GLY A 140 3.24 14.73 -3.10
C GLY A 140 3.76 16.06 -3.64
N ILE A 141 4.83 16.58 -3.03
CA ILE A 141 5.51 17.80 -3.47
C ILE A 141 6.96 17.47 -3.79
N ILE A 142 7.43 17.93 -4.95
CA ILE A 142 8.83 17.87 -5.33
C ILE A 142 9.40 19.29 -5.36
N MET A 143 10.59 19.44 -4.79
CA MET A 143 11.35 20.66 -4.81
C MET A 143 12.48 20.56 -5.82
N ARG A 144 12.47 21.46 -6.80
CA ARG A 144 13.65 21.73 -7.64
C ARG A 144 14.61 22.57 -6.82
N VAL A 145 15.71 21.97 -6.40
CA VAL A 145 16.71 22.60 -5.55
C VAL A 145 17.63 23.46 -6.40
N GLU A 146 17.76 24.72 -6.03
CA GLU A 146 18.66 25.68 -6.68
C GLU A 146 19.90 25.94 -5.81
N ARG A 147 19.74 25.88 -4.47
CA ARG A 147 20.81 26.12 -3.51
C ARG A 147 20.61 25.31 -2.24
N VAL A 148 21.70 24.80 -1.68
CA VAL A 148 21.73 24.10 -0.39
C VAL A 148 22.72 24.79 0.52
N THR A 149 22.35 25.02 1.77
CA THR A 149 23.23 25.54 2.83
C THR A 149 23.35 24.47 3.90
N ASP A 150 24.56 23.96 4.12
CA ASP A 150 24.81 23.00 5.20
C ASP A 150 24.71 23.69 6.56
N LEU A 151 23.90 23.14 7.46
CA LEU A 151 23.72 23.62 8.82
C LEU A 151 24.47 22.76 9.84
N THR A 152 25.07 21.65 9.40
CA THR A 152 25.85 20.76 10.26
C THR A 152 27.01 21.57 10.83
N PRO A 153 27.08 21.76 12.16
CA PRO A 153 28.17 22.52 12.74
C PRO A 153 29.45 21.78 12.42
N GLU A 154 30.34 22.41 11.65
CA GLU A 154 31.67 21.90 11.32
C GLU A 154 32.39 21.60 12.64
N SER A 155 32.24 20.37 13.12
CA SER A 155 32.93 19.87 14.28
C SER A 155 34.36 19.57 13.85
N SER A 156 35.12 20.65 13.71
CA SER A 156 36.58 20.69 13.81
C SER A 156 37.34 19.67 12.97
N ALA A 157 37.71 20.11 11.76
CA ALA A 157 39.04 19.95 11.17
C ALA A 157 39.90 18.78 11.71
N SER A 158 39.95 17.68 10.97
CA SER A 158 41.19 16.92 10.80
C SER A 158 41.70 17.13 9.38
N SER A 159 42.17 18.35 9.14
CA SER A 159 43.09 18.63 8.04
C SER A 159 44.45 18.04 8.41
N GLU A 160 44.81 16.89 7.87
CA GLU A 160 46.22 16.62 7.54
C GLU A 160 46.34 16.06 6.13
N LEU A 161 47.12 16.81 5.36
CA LEU A 161 47.49 16.60 3.98
C LEU A 161 48.35 15.35 3.82
N SER A 162 48.22 14.64 2.71
CA SER A 162 49.36 14.03 2.02
C SER A 162 49.05 13.77 0.55
N SER A 163 49.49 14.72 -0.27
CA SER A 163 49.79 14.59 -1.68
C SER A 163 50.98 13.66 -1.93
N SER A 164 50.85 12.64 -2.79
CA SER A 164 51.91 12.27 -3.75
C SER A 164 51.56 11.10 -4.68
N SER A 165 51.87 11.34 -5.96
CA SER A 165 52.40 10.41 -6.99
C SER A 165 51.52 9.32 -7.62
N LEU A 166 51.07 9.65 -8.84
CA LEU A 166 51.19 8.87 -10.08
C LEU A 166 52.09 7.62 -10.00
N HIS A 167 51.57 6.45 -10.38
CA HIS A 167 52.31 5.41 -11.08
C HIS A 167 51.40 4.68 -12.07
N SER A 168 51.92 4.55 -13.29
CA SER A 168 51.35 3.90 -14.46
C SER A 168 51.88 2.46 -14.58
N SER A 169 51.19 1.64 -15.38
CA SER A 169 51.56 0.29 -15.88
C SER A 169 51.31 -0.85 -14.87
N SER A 170 50.94 -2.07 -15.24
CA SER A 170 50.95 -2.78 -16.52
C SER A 170 50.13 -4.08 -16.39
N LEU A 171 49.59 -4.53 -17.53
CA LEU A 171 48.97 -5.83 -17.80
C LEU A 171 49.75 -7.03 -17.23
N SER A 172 49.02 -8.07 -16.81
CA SER A 172 49.33 -9.48 -17.08
C SER A 172 48.11 -10.37 -16.85
N ALA A 173 47.87 -11.21 -17.85
CA ALA A 173 46.83 -12.22 -17.96
C ALA A 173 47.23 -13.54 -17.26
N VAL A 174 46.37 -14.57 -17.42
CA VAL A 174 46.61 -16.03 -17.22
C VAL A 174 46.37 -16.53 -15.77
N THR A 175 45.66 -17.63 -15.44
CA THR A 175 44.70 -18.52 -16.11
C THR A 175 43.89 -19.31 -15.07
N VAL A 176 42.72 -19.82 -15.50
CA VAL A 176 42.11 -21.15 -15.26
C VAL A 176 42.44 -21.88 -13.94
N GLN A 177 41.42 -22.21 -13.12
CA GLN A 177 41.05 -23.62 -12.83
C GLN A 177 39.74 -23.76 -12.02
N SER A 178 38.89 -24.64 -12.51
CA SER A 178 37.70 -25.19 -11.85
C SER A 178 38.05 -26.00 -10.59
N SER A 179 37.08 -26.12 -9.66
CA SER A 179 36.47 -27.39 -9.18
C SER A 179 36.12 -27.36 -7.69
N ALA A 180 34.82 -27.59 -7.43
CA ALA A 180 34.20 -28.48 -6.45
C ALA A 180 34.73 -28.62 -4.99
N ALA A 181 33.78 -28.35 -4.09
CA ALA A 181 33.37 -29.15 -2.92
C ALA A 181 34.32 -29.35 -1.73
N VAL A 182 33.93 -28.84 -0.56
CA VAL A 182 33.88 -29.65 0.68
C VAL A 182 32.90 -29.10 1.72
N LEU A 183 32.22 -30.03 2.39
CA LEU A 183 31.33 -29.91 3.53
C LEU A 183 32.09 -29.65 4.86
N ALA A 184 31.48 -28.93 5.80
CA ALA A 184 31.55 -29.16 7.26
C ALA A 184 30.64 -28.13 7.97
N SER A 185 29.52 -28.53 8.57
CA SER A 185 29.41 -29.06 9.94
C SER A 185 29.57 -27.97 11.02
N SER A 186 28.45 -27.55 11.61
CA SER A 186 28.37 -27.16 13.03
C SER A 186 26.94 -27.35 13.54
N ARG A 187 26.82 -28.27 14.50
CA ARG A 187 25.65 -28.61 15.30
C ARG A 187 25.65 -27.77 16.60
N VAL A 188 24.53 -27.88 17.34
CA VAL A 188 24.34 -27.66 18.79
C VAL A 188 23.96 -26.18 19.13
N ALA A 189 22.94 -25.83 19.91
CA ALA A 189 22.23 -26.53 20.99
C ALA A 189 20.74 -26.16 21.08
N THR A 190 19.92 -27.17 21.39
CA THR A 190 18.57 -27.05 21.95
C THR A 190 18.66 -26.70 23.45
N VAL A 191 17.95 -25.66 23.90
CA VAL A 191 17.67 -25.44 25.33
C VAL A 191 16.17 -25.47 25.54
N SER A 192 15.74 -26.55 26.16
CA SER A 192 14.42 -26.77 26.74
C SER A 192 14.40 -26.24 28.17
N VAL A 193 13.50 -25.30 28.47
CA VAL A 193 13.12 -24.97 29.86
C VAL A 193 11.61 -25.10 29.98
N ALA A 194 11.20 -26.05 30.81
CA ALA A 194 9.84 -26.29 31.20
C ALA A 194 9.51 -25.54 32.51
N SER A 195 8.25 -25.10 32.60
CA SER A 195 7.40 -25.11 33.80
C SER A 195 7.71 -24.14 34.96
N ALA A 196 6.79 -23.17 35.17
CA ALA A 196 6.15 -22.92 36.47
C ALA A 196 5.01 -21.88 36.35
N GLN A 197 3.76 -22.35 36.49
CA GLN A 197 2.70 -21.62 37.22
C GLN A 197 3.08 -21.58 38.73
N PRO A 198 2.54 -20.71 39.63
CA PRO A 198 1.10 -20.41 39.74
C PRO A 198 0.69 -19.07 40.43
N VAL A 199 -0.63 -19.01 40.70
CA VAL A 199 -1.43 -18.30 41.73
C VAL A 199 -1.87 -16.83 41.58
N ALA A 200 -3.17 -16.70 41.80
CA ALA A 200 -4.03 -15.53 41.84
C ALA A 200 -4.02 -14.79 43.18
N SER A 201 -4.48 -13.53 43.18
CA SER A 201 -5.24 -12.79 44.23
C SER A 201 -5.49 -11.37 43.68
N VAL A 202 -6.70 -10.97 43.25
CA VAL A 202 -7.83 -10.44 44.03
C VAL A 202 -7.44 -9.34 45.03
N ALA A 203 -7.78 -8.08 44.72
CA ALA A 203 -8.29 -7.10 45.71
C ALA A 203 -8.88 -5.86 45.02
N SER A 204 -10.15 -5.60 45.38
CA SER A 204 -10.95 -4.41 45.08
C SER A 204 -10.69 -3.30 46.11
N SER A 205 -10.76 -2.02 45.69
CA SER A 205 -11.25 -0.85 46.47
C SER A 205 -11.20 0.40 45.57
N SER A 206 -12.32 0.94 45.08
CA SER A 206 -13.24 1.89 45.72
C SER A 206 -12.67 3.29 46.03
N ALA A 207 -13.08 4.24 45.17
CA ALA A 207 -13.59 5.61 45.40
C ALA A 207 -12.82 6.61 46.29
N VAL A 208 -12.63 7.85 45.77
CA VAL A 208 -13.25 9.13 46.23
C VAL A 208 -12.99 10.22 45.16
N PRO A 209 -13.97 11.11 44.87
CA PRO A 209 -13.85 12.17 43.88
C PRO A 209 -13.23 13.44 44.47
N SER A 210 -12.48 14.20 43.66
CA SER A 210 -12.10 15.58 43.99
C SER A 210 -12.34 16.52 42.82
N SER A 211 -13.15 17.51 43.14
CA SER A 211 -13.61 18.63 42.33
C SER A 211 -12.54 19.72 42.27
N LYS A 212 -12.08 20.08 41.07
CA LYS A 212 -11.49 21.40 40.81
C LYS A 212 -11.97 21.95 39.46
N LYS A 213 -12.63 23.12 39.57
CA LYS A 213 -12.98 24.09 38.53
C LYS A 213 -11.71 24.70 37.91
N SER A 214 -11.91 25.34 36.75
CA SER A 214 -10.96 26.03 35.85
C SER A 214 -10.28 25.10 34.86
N SER A 215 -10.27 25.34 33.55
CA SER A 215 -10.57 26.55 32.76
C SER A 215 -11.02 26.10 31.37
N VAL A 216 -12.09 26.72 30.87
CA VAL A 216 -12.64 26.48 29.53
C VAL A 216 -11.62 26.98 28.52
N ILE A 217 -10.83 26.06 27.94
CA ILE A 217 -10.14 26.28 26.68
C ILE A 217 -11.08 25.73 25.62
N ALA A 218 -11.56 26.61 24.74
CA ALA A 218 -12.33 26.24 23.55
C ALA A 218 -11.41 25.46 22.61
N VAL A 219 -11.29 24.16 22.84
CA VAL A 219 -10.57 23.23 21.98
C VAL A 219 -11.56 22.68 20.94
N SER A 220 -11.21 22.91 19.68
CA SER A 220 -11.85 22.49 18.43
C SER A 220 -12.92 21.40 18.54
N SER A 221 -14.18 21.81 18.35
CA SER A 221 -15.34 20.93 18.20
C SER A 221 -15.32 20.02 16.95
N ALA A 222 -14.35 20.22 16.04
CA ALA A 222 -14.24 19.43 14.80
C ALA A 222 -13.71 18.01 15.01
N ALA A 223 -12.84 17.79 16.02
CA ALA A 223 -12.23 16.48 16.24
C ALA A 223 -13.22 15.44 16.82
N VAL A 224 -14.26 15.90 17.53
CA VAL A 224 -15.26 15.03 18.16
C VAL A 224 -16.29 14.52 17.15
N SER A 225 -16.63 15.33 16.14
CA SER A 225 -17.60 14.94 15.10
C SER A 225 -17.13 13.74 14.28
N ASN A 226 -15.85 13.70 13.90
CA ASN A 226 -15.29 12.62 13.09
C ASN A 226 -15.39 11.25 13.78
N SER A 227 -15.29 11.22 15.12
CA SER A 227 -15.38 9.97 15.88
C SER A 227 -16.78 9.38 15.89
N ALA A 228 -17.83 10.21 15.96
CA ALA A 228 -19.22 9.74 16.00
C ALA A 228 -19.67 9.24 14.62
N GLU A 229 -19.25 9.93 13.55
CA GLU A 229 -19.53 9.52 12.16
C GLU A 229 -18.82 8.20 11.83
N LEU A 230 -17.54 8.07 12.19
CA LEU A 230 -16.79 6.82 12.02
C LEU A 230 -17.46 5.65 12.73
N GLU A 231 -17.92 5.86 13.97
CA GLU A 231 -18.64 4.86 14.76
C GLU A 231 -19.95 4.43 14.08
N ALA A 232 -20.73 5.37 13.55
CA ALA A 232 -21.95 5.08 12.81
C ALA A 232 -21.69 4.25 11.53
N ARG A 233 -20.58 4.53 10.83
CA ARG A 233 -20.13 3.76 9.67
C ARG A 233 -19.73 2.35 10.06
N ILE A 234 -18.96 2.18 11.15
CA ILE A 234 -18.59 0.84 11.66
C ILE A 234 -19.84 0.01 11.97
N ILE A 235 -20.80 0.59 12.71
CA ILE A 235 -22.06 -0.07 13.05
C ILE A 235 -22.86 -0.45 11.80
N THR A 236 -22.84 0.40 10.78
CA THR A 236 -23.53 0.15 9.51
C THR A 236 -22.88 -1.00 8.75
N MET A 237 -21.55 -1.00 8.64
CA MET A 237 -20.78 -2.04 7.98
C MET A 237 -20.88 -3.39 8.71
N SER A 238 -20.84 -3.39 10.05
CA SER A 238 -20.89 -4.61 10.86
C SER A 238 -22.23 -5.35 10.79
N LYS A 239 -23.30 -4.67 10.37
CA LYS A 239 -24.64 -5.27 10.18
C LYS A 239 -24.81 -5.91 8.79
N GLN A 240 -23.88 -5.71 7.88
CA GLN A 240 -23.99 -6.21 6.51
C GLN A 240 -23.62 -7.69 6.42
N ASN A 241 -24.19 -8.39 5.45
CA ASN A 241 -23.92 -9.81 5.24
C ASN A 241 -22.58 -10.01 4.52
N ILE A 242 -21.60 -10.58 5.23
CA ILE A 242 -20.22 -10.79 4.76
C ILE A 242 -20.05 -12.05 3.87
N SER A 243 -21.13 -12.73 3.46
CA SER A 243 -21.05 -13.87 2.55
C SER A 243 -20.41 -13.51 1.20
N ASP A 244 -19.65 -14.44 0.63
CA ASP A 244 -18.88 -14.32 -0.64
C ASP A 244 -19.68 -13.67 -1.78
N SER A 245 -20.98 -13.96 -1.89
CA SER A 245 -21.85 -13.41 -2.94
C SER A 245 -22.05 -11.89 -2.88
N ASN A 246 -21.67 -11.24 -1.78
CA ASN A 246 -21.75 -9.79 -1.64
C ASN A 246 -20.42 -9.07 -1.90
N TRP A 247 -19.34 -9.80 -2.19
CA TRP A 247 -18.03 -9.24 -2.52
C TRP A 247 -17.85 -9.11 -4.03
N THR A 248 -18.73 -8.34 -4.65
CA THR A 248 -18.84 -8.25 -6.11
C THR A 248 -18.06 -7.08 -6.71
N GLN A 249 -17.47 -6.22 -5.88
CA GLN A 249 -16.63 -5.11 -6.32
C GLN A 249 -15.17 -5.42 -6.03
N GLN A 250 -14.26 -4.73 -6.70
CA GLN A 250 -12.83 -4.82 -6.46
C GLN A 250 -12.16 -3.47 -6.72
N TYR A 251 -11.20 -3.13 -5.87
CA TYR A 251 -10.24 -2.08 -6.15
C TYR A 251 -8.99 -2.73 -6.76
N CYS A 252 -8.67 -2.40 -8.00
CA CYS A 252 -7.48 -2.89 -8.68
C CYS A 252 -6.55 -1.75 -9.04
N THR A 253 -5.25 -2.00 -8.92
CA THR A 253 -4.20 -1.10 -9.36
C THR A 253 -3.23 -1.85 -10.27
N ASP A 254 -3.12 -1.40 -11.51
CA ASP A 254 -2.23 -2.00 -12.51
C ASP A 254 -0.75 -1.71 -12.21
N HIS A 255 -0.45 -0.53 -11.66
CA HIS A 255 0.92 -0.10 -11.41
C HIS A 255 1.53 -0.75 -10.17
N VAL A 256 0.73 -1.10 -9.14
CA VAL A 256 1.22 -1.88 -7.99
C VAL A 256 0.97 -3.38 -8.17
N GLY A 257 0.02 -3.77 -9.02
CA GLY A 257 -0.23 -5.16 -9.40
C GLY A 257 -1.04 -5.94 -8.39
N PHE A 258 -2.11 -5.36 -7.83
CA PHE A 258 -3.03 -6.09 -6.95
C PHE A 258 -4.49 -5.66 -7.09
N CYS A 259 -5.38 -6.56 -6.66
CA CYS A 259 -6.80 -6.33 -6.50
C CYS A 259 -7.26 -6.68 -5.08
N VAL A 260 -8.01 -5.77 -4.45
CA VAL A 260 -8.64 -5.96 -3.13
C VAL A 260 -10.15 -6.12 -3.33
N PRO A 261 -10.77 -7.19 -2.82
CA PRO A 261 -12.21 -7.34 -2.91
C PRO A 261 -12.90 -6.30 -2.03
N ILE A 262 -13.96 -5.67 -2.55
CA ILE A 262 -14.77 -4.70 -1.83
C ILE A 262 -16.23 -5.19 -1.82
N HIS A 263 -16.87 -5.05 -0.66
CA HIS A 263 -18.26 -5.40 -0.51
C HIS A 263 -19.16 -4.50 -1.37
N LYS A 264 -20.22 -5.06 -1.95
CA LYS A 264 -21.08 -4.39 -2.95
C LYS A 264 -21.77 -3.11 -2.48
N ASN A 265 -21.90 -2.92 -1.17
CA ASN A 265 -22.53 -1.75 -0.55
C ASN A 265 -21.50 -0.78 0.04
N TRP A 266 -20.21 -0.98 -0.21
CA TRP A 266 -19.15 -0.13 0.32
C TRP A 266 -18.53 0.73 -0.77
N TRP A 267 -18.04 1.88 -0.33
CA TRP A 267 -17.25 2.82 -1.10
C TRP A 267 -15.78 2.65 -0.71
N PHE A 268 -14.88 2.93 -1.63
CA PHE A 268 -13.46 2.94 -1.37
C PHE A 268 -12.81 4.18 -1.98
N VAL A 269 -11.76 4.68 -1.33
CA VAL A 269 -10.91 5.76 -1.83
C VAL A 269 -9.47 5.32 -1.67
N SER A 270 -8.69 5.44 -2.75
CA SER A 270 -7.26 5.25 -2.70
C SER A 270 -6.57 6.59 -2.51
N PHE A 271 -5.63 6.62 -1.58
CA PHE A 271 -4.81 7.79 -1.30
C PHE A 271 -3.39 7.63 -1.85
N GLY A 272 -3.12 6.56 -2.59
CA GLY A 272 -1.79 6.26 -3.11
C GLY A 272 -0.76 6.02 -2.01
N ASN A 273 0.48 6.45 -2.26
CA ASN A 273 1.58 6.34 -1.31
C ASN A 273 1.43 7.37 -0.17
N THR A 274 1.79 6.97 1.06
CA THR A 274 1.81 7.85 2.24
C THR A 274 3.22 7.87 2.84
N THR A 275 3.44 8.64 3.90
CA THR A 275 4.75 8.65 4.60
C THR A 275 5.13 7.31 5.21
N GLN A 276 4.17 6.41 5.44
CA GLN A 276 4.39 5.13 6.14
C GLN A 276 4.07 3.90 5.29
N THR A 277 3.38 4.07 4.17
CA THR A 277 2.83 2.96 3.38
C THR A 277 3.04 3.21 1.91
N LEU A 278 3.55 2.22 1.18
CA LEU A 278 3.72 2.28 -0.28
C LEU A 278 2.40 2.52 -1.01
N TRP A 279 1.29 2.03 -0.44
CA TRP A 279 -0.05 2.26 -0.96
C TRP A 279 -1.08 2.21 0.17
N HIS A 280 -2.07 3.11 0.14
CA HIS A 280 -3.12 3.21 1.14
C HIS A 280 -4.49 3.33 0.46
N VAL A 281 -5.43 2.50 0.92
CA VAL A 281 -6.83 2.50 0.49
C VAL A 281 -7.69 2.40 1.72
N GLU A 282 -8.76 3.17 1.76
CA GLU A 282 -9.77 3.04 2.80
C GLU A 282 -11.11 2.59 2.20
N ALA A 283 -11.91 1.90 3.01
CA ALA A 283 -13.26 1.49 2.65
C ALA A 283 -14.28 1.89 3.73
N SER A 284 -15.49 2.26 3.29
CA SER A 284 -16.57 2.78 4.15
C SER A 284 -17.96 2.42 3.63
N SER A 285 -18.99 2.50 4.48
CA SER A 285 -20.39 2.33 4.07
C SER A 285 -20.97 3.49 3.27
N GLU A 286 -20.29 4.64 3.24
CA GLU A 286 -20.70 5.84 2.52
C GLU A 286 -19.49 6.52 1.88
N SER A 287 -19.71 7.44 0.94
CA SER A 287 -18.64 8.20 0.29
C SER A 287 -17.92 9.11 1.30
N PHE A 288 -16.61 9.27 1.12
CA PHE A 288 -15.76 10.13 1.93
C PHE A 288 -14.61 10.66 1.07
N GLU A 289 -13.96 11.74 1.50
CA GLU A 289 -12.87 12.37 0.74
C GLU A 289 -11.57 12.48 1.55
N GLY A 290 -11.65 12.49 2.88
CA GLY A 290 -10.50 12.63 3.76
C GLY A 290 -9.88 11.29 4.15
N MET A 291 -8.55 11.25 4.21
CA MET A 291 -7.79 10.14 4.80
C MET A 291 -8.13 9.99 6.29
N GLY A 292 -8.16 8.76 6.79
CA GLY A 292 -8.55 8.43 8.16
C GLY A 292 -10.06 8.41 8.40
N SER A 293 -10.87 8.50 7.35
CA SER A 293 -12.33 8.58 7.45
C SER A 293 -13.02 7.23 7.20
N GLY A 294 -12.31 6.27 6.60
CA GLY A 294 -12.82 4.93 6.37
C GLY A 294 -12.62 3.98 7.55
N PRO A 295 -13.65 3.22 7.96
CA PRO A 295 -13.55 2.19 9.00
C PRO A 295 -12.56 1.05 8.74
N ILE A 296 -12.23 0.77 7.48
CA ILE A 296 -11.25 -0.25 7.08
C ILE A 296 -10.12 0.44 6.33
N SER A 297 -8.89 0.20 6.76
CA SER A 297 -7.65 0.64 6.11
C SER A 297 -6.94 -0.55 5.49
N ILE A 298 -6.48 -0.42 4.25
CA ILE A 298 -5.70 -1.41 3.51
C ILE A 298 -4.37 -0.76 3.12
N ASP A 299 -3.31 -1.20 3.78
CA ASP A 299 -1.98 -0.63 3.61
C ASP A 299 -1.07 -1.65 2.93
N LEU A 300 -0.38 -1.25 1.86
CA LEU A 300 0.80 -1.95 1.37
C LEU A 300 2.03 -1.34 2.04
N VAL A 301 2.79 -2.16 2.75
CA VAL A 301 3.96 -1.76 3.54
C VAL A 301 5.22 -2.37 2.93
N GLY A 302 6.31 -1.61 2.95
CA GLY A 302 7.64 -2.09 2.57
C GLY A 302 8.29 -2.89 3.69
N GLY A 303 9.08 -3.89 3.33
CA GLY A 303 9.74 -4.82 4.26
C GLY A 303 9.06 -6.18 4.33
N GLU A 304 9.85 -7.19 4.68
CA GLU A 304 9.34 -8.54 4.93
C GLU A 304 8.41 -8.56 6.14
N LEU A 305 7.36 -9.38 6.06
CA LEU A 305 6.45 -9.58 7.18
C LEU A 305 7.21 -10.25 8.32
N SER A 306 7.37 -9.55 9.45
CA SER A 306 8.07 -10.05 10.64
C SER A 306 7.12 -10.13 11.84
N GLY A 307 7.23 -11.20 12.61
CA GLY A 307 6.40 -11.43 13.81
C GLY A 307 4.99 -11.96 13.56
N TYR A 308 4.56 -12.07 12.29
CA TYR A 308 3.26 -12.60 11.88
C TYR A 308 3.41 -13.54 10.69
N SER A 309 2.49 -14.50 10.57
CA SER A 309 2.40 -15.44 9.45
C SER A 309 1.57 -14.86 8.30
N ASP A 310 1.76 -15.38 7.07
CA ASP A 310 0.90 -15.03 5.95
C ASP A 310 -0.57 -15.39 6.24
N LYS A 311 -1.47 -14.46 5.97
CA LYS A 311 -2.92 -14.52 6.25
C LYS A 311 -3.28 -14.59 7.73
N GLU A 312 -2.37 -14.22 8.62
CA GLU A 312 -2.65 -14.15 10.05
C GLU A 312 -3.60 -13.00 10.37
N ILE A 313 -4.57 -13.27 11.26
CA ILE A 313 -5.47 -12.26 11.83
C ILE A 313 -5.08 -12.04 13.29
N SER A 314 -4.67 -10.83 13.63
CA SER A 314 -4.33 -10.41 14.99
C SER A 314 -5.35 -9.43 15.54
N MET A 315 -5.73 -9.60 16.81
CA MET A 315 -6.67 -8.71 17.50
C MET A 315 -5.97 -8.03 18.67
N GLN A 316 -5.83 -6.71 18.63
CA GLN A 316 -5.13 -5.92 19.66
C GLN A 316 -5.78 -4.54 19.81
N GLY A 317 -6.05 -4.13 21.05
CA GLY A 317 -6.51 -2.77 21.35
C GLY A 317 -7.85 -2.37 20.72
N GLY A 318 -8.79 -3.31 20.59
CA GLY A 318 -10.09 -3.05 19.93
C GLY A 318 -10.01 -2.96 18.40
N LYS A 319 -8.84 -3.26 17.83
CA LYS A 319 -8.65 -3.39 16.39
C LYS A 319 -8.38 -4.83 16.00
N VAL A 320 -8.79 -5.17 14.79
CA VAL A 320 -8.43 -6.40 14.08
C VAL A 320 -7.51 -6.03 12.92
N ILE A 321 -6.43 -6.78 12.75
CA ILE A 321 -5.42 -6.57 11.73
C ILE A 321 -5.17 -7.89 11.02
N GLY A 322 -5.41 -7.92 9.71
CA GLY A 322 -5.03 -9.01 8.83
C GLY A 322 -3.70 -8.72 8.14
N TYR A 323 -2.80 -9.70 8.16
CA TYR A 323 -1.49 -9.62 7.54
C TYR A 323 -1.42 -10.53 6.33
N ARG A 324 -0.81 -10.06 5.25
CA ARG A 324 -0.57 -10.89 4.07
C ARG A 324 0.79 -10.59 3.45
N SER A 325 1.61 -11.62 3.31
CA SER A 325 2.89 -11.52 2.63
C SER A 325 2.69 -11.20 1.16
N TRP A 326 3.56 -10.37 0.60
CA TRP A 326 3.54 -9.94 -0.78
C TRP A 326 4.92 -10.01 -1.42
N THR A 327 4.96 -9.85 -2.75
CA THR A 327 6.21 -9.96 -3.51
C THR A 327 7.16 -8.79 -3.23
N GLN A 328 8.45 -9.02 -3.47
CA GLN A 328 9.53 -8.01 -3.36
C GLN A 328 9.73 -7.48 -1.94
N GLY A 329 9.58 -8.34 -0.93
CA GLY A 329 9.73 -7.93 0.47
C GLY A 329 8.73 -6.85 0.84
N ARG A 330 7.45 -7.06 0.51
CA ARG A 330 6.33 -6.18 0.86
C ARG A 330 5.27 -7.02 1.56
N HIS A 331 4.35 -6.37 2.26
CA HIS A 331 3.21 -7.05 2.85
C HIS A 331 2.01 -6.12 2.96
N PHE A 332 0.81 -6.69 2.99
CA PHE A 332 -0.41 -5.96 3.29
C PHE A 332 -0.72 -6.01 4.79
N ARG A 333 -1.21 -4.89 5.29
CA ARG A 333 -1.84 -4.74 6.59
C ARG A 333 -3.25 -4.21 6.40
N ILE A 334 -4.25 -5.03 6.67
CA ILE A 334 -5.66 -4.66 6.58
C ILE A 334 -6.18 -4.48 7.99
N SER A 335 -6.53 -3.27 8.39
CA SER A 335 -6.92 -2.97 9.78
C SER A 335 -8.31 -2.35 9.88
N ALA A 336 -9.04 -2.72 10.92
CA ALA A 336 -10.37 -2.21 11.22
C ALA A 336 -10.71 -2.34 12.72
N ASP A 337 -11.88 -1.84 13.12
CA ASP A 337 -12.49 -2.18 14.41
C ASP A 337 -12.81 -3.70 14.49
N THR A 338 -12.72 -4.30 15.68
CA THR A 338 -12.97 -5.75 15.86
C THR A 338 -14.35 -6.21 15.40
N ARG A 339 -15.36 -5.32 15.39
CA ARG A 339 -16.69 -5.61 14.83
C ARG A 339 -16.68 -5.91 13.33
N LEU A 340 -15.60 -5.56 12.63
CA LEU A 340 -15.37 -5.81 11.21
C LEU A 340 -14.38 -6.97 10.96
N GLU A 341 -14.13 -7.84 11.95
CA GLU A 341 -13.21 -8.99 11.81
C GLU A 341 -13.52 -9.85 10.58
N GLY A 342 -14.79 -10.19 10.36
CA GLY A 342 -15.18 -11.03 9.21
C GLY A 342 -14.79 -10.40 7.87
N ALA A 343 -14.85 -9.08 7.76
CA ALA A 343 -14.47 -8.36 6.55
C ALA A 343 -12.96 -8.32 6.36
N VAL A 344 -12.21 -8.03 7.44
CA VAL A 344 -10.74 -8.03 7.40
C VAL A 344 -10.20 -9.41 7.04
N ARG A 345 -10.76 -10.47 7.65
CA ARG A 345 -10.41 -11.85 7.31
C ARG A 345 -10.67 -12.14 5.83
N TYR A 346 -11.87 -11.82 5.34
CA TYR A 346 -12.24 -12.04 3.94
C TYR A 346 -11.28 -11.33 2.97
N MET A 347 -11.03 -10.03 3.17
CA MET A 347 -10.11 -9.25 2.34
C MET A 347 -8.69 -9.81 2.37
N THR A 348 -8.20 -10.21 3.55
CA THR A 348 -6.86 -10.81 3.72
C THR A 348 -6.74 -12.11 2.93
N GLU A 349 -7.74 -12.98 2.98
CA GLU A 349 -7.74 -14.26 2.25
C GLU A 349 -7.87 -14.08 0.73
N HIS A 350 -8.66 -13.09 0.29
CA HIS A 350 -9.10 -12.93 -1.11
C HIS A 350 -8.41 -11.82 -1.89
N LEU A 351 -7.45 -11.11 -1.30
CA LEU A 351 -6.55 -10.22 -2.05
C LEU A 351 -5.84 -11.03 -3.18
N ARG A 352 -5.62 -10.44 -4.35
CA ARG A 352 -5.02 -11.15 -5.50
C ARG A 352 -4.02 -10.26 -6.22
N ALA A 353 -3.04 -10.88 -6.86
CA ALA A 353 -2.15 -10.15 -7.77
C ALA A 353 -2.92 -9.88 -9.05
N THR A 354 -2.65 -8.75 -9.70
CA THR A 354 -3.10 -8.53 -11.07
C THR A 354 -2.19 -9.35 -11.97
N GLU A 355 -2.76 -10.29 -12.74
CA GLU A 355 -2.01 -11.12 -13.70
C GLU A 355 -1.58 -10.34 -14.95
#